data_AF-A0A661WEU1-F1
#
_entry.id   AF-A0A661WEU1-F1
#
_cell.length_a   1.000
_cell.length_b   1.000
_cell.length_c   1.000
_cell.angle_alpha   90.00
_cell.angle_beta   90.00
_cell.angle_gamma   90.00
#
_symmetry.space_group_name_H-M   'P 1'
#
loop_
_entity.id
_entity.type
_entity.pdbx_description
1 polymer ?
#
loop_
_entity_poly.entity_id
_entity_poly.type
_entity_poly.pdbx_seq_one_letter_code
_entity_poly.pdbx_strand_id
1 'polypeptide(L)'
;EKADPKIPAVLAAHASVEGATYGAERSVSLGKDFILPKSITCDSRLDYTALGHIHKKQELNPGKQPPVVYPGSIERVNFGEAADDKYFLIADIKKGKTKLDWRRLENIRPFVDVSLTLSSSDDITEQVKKALPSGKKLEGAVTRLVLEYPKAWDPLIDENSIRDLVKDSFEFHFLKQPQYEPRIRLPKGQAIGSLTPEELLDQYWITSQTPEDEIKSLNQLAGEILHTDE
;
A
#
# COMPACT_ATOMS: atom_id res chain seq x y z
N GLU A 1 -43.32 17.79 -1.96
CA GLU A 1 -44.14 16.61 -2.30
C GLU A 1 -43.83 15.46 -1.33
N LYS A 2 -44.77 14.54 -1.07
CA LYS A 2 -44.56 13.37 -0.20
C LYS A 2 -44.39 12.13 -1.06
N ALA A 3 -43.46 11.24 -0.70
CA ALA A 3 -43.29 9.95 -1.36
C ALA A 3 -44.51 9.04 -1.08
N ASP A 4 -44.91 8.24 -2.07
CA ASP A 4 -46.00 7.26 -1.90
C ASP A 4 -45.58 6.17 -0.89
N PRO A 5 -46.32 5.98 0.22
CA PRO A 5 -45.98 4.98 1.23
C PRO A 5 -46.02 3.53 0.71
N LYS A 6 -46.65 3.26 -0.43
CA LYS A 6 -46.75 1.91 -1.01
C LYS A 6 -45.58 1.55 -1.92
N ILE A 7 -44.80 2.54 -2.36
CA ILE A 7 -43.67 2.34 -3.28
C ILE A 7 -42.37 2.30 -2.46
N PRO A 8 -41.47 1.33 -2.72
CA PRO A 8 -40.16 1.33 -2.09
C PRO A 8 -39.35 2.58 -2.44
N ALA A 9 -38.75 3.21 -1.44
CA ALA A 9 -37.89 4.37 -1.58
C ALA A 9 -36.42 3.93 -1.58
N VAL A 10 -35.67 4.37 -2.59
CA VAL A 10 -34.24 4.05 -2.73
C VAL A 10 -33.44 5.34 -2.67
N LEU A 11 -32.41 5.35 -1.83
CA LEU A 11 -31.37 6.37 -1.89
C LEU A 11 -30.23 5.84 -2.76
N ALA A 12 -29.85 6.58 -3.80
CA ALA A 12 -28.66 6.31 -4.59
C ALA A 12 -27.66 7.46 -4.42
N ALA A 13 -26.41 7.14 -4.09
CA ALA A 13 -25.36 8.14 -3.91
C ALA A 13 -23.99 7.60 -4.31
N HIS A 14 -23.11 8.50 -4.73
CA HIS A 14 -21.70 8.22 -4.98
C HIS A 14 -20.88 9.10 -4.03
N ALA A 15 -20.66 8.63 -2.81
CA ALA A 15 -20.01 9.38 -1.74
C ALA A 15 -19.54 8.41 -0.66
N SER A 16 -18.62 8.83 0.19
CA SER A 16 -18.20 8.08 1.36
C SER A 16 -19.26 8.17 2.47
N VAL A 17 -19.43 7.09 3.22
CA VAL A 17 -20.37 7.01 4.34
C VAL A 17 -19.60 6.65 5.60
N GLU A 18 -20.00 7.23 6.72
CA GLU A 18 -19.42 6.93 8.03
C GLU A 18 -19.36 5.40 8.29
N GLY A 19 -18.20 4.93 8.73
CA GLY A 19 -17.95 3.50 9.00
C GLY A 19 -17.66 2.66 7.77
N ALA A 20 -17.55 3.24 6.57
CA ALA A 20 -17.02 2.54 5.42
C ALA A 20 -15.51 2.30 5.52
N THR A 21 -15.05 1.22 4.90
CA THR A 21 -13.64 0.84 4.82
C THR A 21 -13.16 0.88 3.38
N TYR A 22 -11.93 1.38 3.16
CA TYR A 22 -11.26 1.21 1.88
C TYR A 22 -10.52 -0.15 1.85
N GLY A 23 -9.78 -0.44 0.77
CA GLY A 23 -8.91 -1.63 0.67
C GLY A 23 -7.90 -1.74 1.82
N ALA A 24 -6.94 -2.67 1.72
CA ALA A 24 -6.16 -3.24 2.83
C ALA A 24 -5.61 -2.28 3.92
N GLU A 25 -5.46 -0.97 3.71
CA GLU A 25 -4.74 -0.10 4.65
C GLU A 25 -5.36 1.27 4.99
N ARG A 26 -6.65 1.56 4.68
CA ARG A 26 -7.24 2.85 5.11
C ARG A 26 -8.64 2.72 5.71
N SER A 27 -8.72 2.91 7.03
CA SER A 27 -9.93 3.45 7.66
C SER A 27 -10.06 4.92 7.25
N VAL A 28 -11.29 5.38 7.02
CA VAL A 28 -11.56 6.78 6.64
C VAL A 28 -10.97 7.70 7.71
N SER A 29 -9.85 8.35 7.42
CA SER A 29 -9.32 9.46 8.21
C SER A 29 -8.44 10.36 7.35
N LEU A 30 -8.93 11.59 7.18
CA LEU A 30 -8.31 12.81 6.68
C LEU A 30 -8.03 12.94 5.17
N GLY A 31 -8.95 13.65 4.50
CA GLY A 31 -8.65 14.41 3.28
C GLY A 31 -9.88 14.71 2.42
N LYS A 32 -10.52 15.86 2.62
CA LYS A 32 -11.51 16.52 1.73
C LYS A 32 -12.76 15.75 1.25
N ASP A 33 -12.92 14.45 1.51
CA ASP A 33 -14.17 13.76 1.14
C ASP A 33 -15.32 14.14 2.07
N PHE A 34 -16.46 14.44 1.45
CA PHE A 34 -17.71 14.64 2.16
C PHE A 34 -18.24 13.29 2.64
N ILE A 35 -18.24 13.09 3.95
CA ILE A 35 -18.71 11.85 4.58
C ILE A 35 -20.18 12.01 4.94
N LEU A 36 -21.03 11.18 4.33
CA LEU A 36 -22.44 11.11 4.68
C LEU A 36 -22.60 10.42 6.06
N PRO A 37 -23.36 11.03 6.99
CA PRO A 37 -23.66 10.39 8.27
C PRO A 37 -24.59 9.20 8.09
N LYS A 38 -24.44 8.17 8.93
CA LYS A 38 -25.31 6.98 8.89
C LYS A 38 -26.78 7.31 9.10
N SER A 39 -27.11 8.39 9.80
CA SER A 39 -28.49 8.82 10.02
C SER A 39 -29.27 9.10 8.73
N ILE A 40 -28.58 9.52 7.66
CA ILE A 40 -29.19 9.75 6.34
C ILE A 40 -29.32 8.43 5.58
N THR A 41 -28.26 7.63 5.56
CA THR A 41 -28.23 6.39 4.76
C THR A 41 -29.04 5.25 5.37
N CYS A 42 -29.23 5.27 6.69
CA CYS A 42 -30.02 4.29 7.45
C CYS A 42 -31.41 4.83 7.83
N ASP A 43 -31.89 5.90 7.21
CA ASP A 43 -33.21 6.45 7.50
C ASP A 43 -34.29 5.39 7.23
N SER A 44 -35.17 5.15 8.21
CA SER A 44 -36.18 4.09 8.16
C SER A 44 -37.29 4.33 7.13
N ARG A 45 -37.35 5.53 6.52
CA ARG A 45 -38.24 5.83 5.40
C ARG A 45 -37.75 5.23 4.09
N LEU A 46 -36.46 4.86 4.03
CA LEU A 46 -35.83 4.20 2.89
C LEU A 46 -35.97 2.68 3.01
N ASP A 47 -35.97 2.03 1.86
CA ASP A 47 -36.06 0.58 1.74
C ASP A 47 -34.72 -0.03 1.27
N TYR A 48 -33.89 0.77 0.58
CA TYR A 48 -32.54 0.39 0.16
C TYR A 48 -31.67 1.62 -0.06
N THR A 49 -30.39 1.54 0.31
CA THR A 49 -29.39 2.57 0.02
C THR A 49 -28.28 2.00 -0.85
N ALA A 50 -28.27 2.41 -2.12
CA ALA A 50 -27.28 2.03 -3.13
C ALA A 50 -26.12 3.03 -3.16
N LEU A 51 -24.92 2.57 -2.84
CA LEU A 51 -23.73 3.43 -2.77
C LEU A 51 -22.70 3.02 -3.84
N GLY A 52 -22.06 4.04 -4.43
CA GLY A 52 -20.81 3.92 -5.18
C GLY A 52 -19.72 4.77 -4.53
N HIS A 53 -18.52 4.81 -5.13
CA HIS A 53 -17.28 5.49 -4.68
C HIS A 53 -16.23 4.53 -4.10
N ILE A 54 -16.65 3.55 -3.32
CA ILE A 54 -15.74 2.61 -2.66
C ILE A 54 -15.70 1.28 -3.43
N HIS A 55 -14.49 0.87 -3.85
CA HIS A 55 -14.28 -0.33 -4.66
C HIS A 55 -14.36 -1.65 -3.87
N LYS A 56 -14.40 -1.56 -2.54
CA LYS A 56 -14.53 -2.70 -1.64
C LYS A 56 -15.99 -3.01 -1.35
N LYS A 57 -16.40 -4.24 -1.63
CA LYS A 57 -17.72 -4.78 -1.25
C LYS A 57 -17.95 -4.64 0.26
N GLN A 58 -19.04 -4.02 0.66
CA GLN A 58 -19.46 -3.95 2.07
C GLN A 58 -20.93 -3.55 2.25
N GLU A 59 -21.51 -3.99 3.36
CA GLU A 59 -22.83 -3.57 3.86
C GLU A 59 -22.64 -2.84 5.19
N LEU A 60 -23.04 -1.58 5.27
CA LEU A 60 -22.80 -0.70 6.42
C LEU A 60 -23.89 -0.78 7.50
N ASN A 61 -24.99 -1.47 7.21
CA ASN A 61 -26.13 -1.66 8.11
C ASN A 61 -26.56 -3.16 8.17
N PRO A 62 -25.62 -4.07 8.51
CA PRO A 62 -25.85 -5.51 8.39
C PRO A 62 -27.03 -5.98 9.25
N GLY A 63 -27.89 -6.80 8.64
CA GLY A 63 -29.05 -7.41 9.31
C GLY A 63 -30.18 -6.43 9.64
N LYS A 64 -30.13 -5.19 9.15
CA LYS A 64 -31.11 -4.13 9.39
C LYS A 64 -31.72 -3.64 8.07
N GLN A 65 -32.79 -2.85 8.18
CA GLN A 65 -33.46 -2.21 7.05
C GLN A 65 -33.38 -0.68 7.22
N PRO A 66 -33.07 0.09 6.16
CA PRO A 66 -32.64 -0.38 4.84
C PRO A 66 -31.21 -0.98 4.87
N PRO A 67 -30.89 -1.95 4.01
CA PRO A 67 -29.50 -2.28 3.74
C PRO A 67 -28.79 -1.08 3.09
N VAL A 68 -27.54 -0.86 3.50
CA VAL A 68 -26.71 0.25 3.02
C VAL A 68 -25.47 -0.34 2.39
N VAL A 69 -25.35 -0.28 1.07
CA VAL A 69 -24.47 -1.20 0.35
C VAL A 69 -23.56 -0.49 -0.63
N TYR A 70 -22.26 -0.81 -0.54
CA TYR A 70 -21.33 -0.67 -1.66
C TYR A 70 -21.13 -2.04 -2.31
N PRO A 71 -21.49 -2.23 -3.59
CA PRO A 71 -21.21 -3.46 -4.30
C PRO A 71 -19.70 -3.65 -4.55
N GLY A 72 -18.94 -2.56 -4.54
CA GLY A 72 -17.53 -2.53 -4.94
C GLY A 72 -17.37 -2.38 -6.46
N SER A 73 -16.13 -2.45 -6.91
CA SER A 73 -15.80 -2.51 -8.34
C SER A 73 -16.02 -3.93 -8.89
N ILE A 74 -16.20 -4.05 -10.20
CA ILE A 74 -16.29 -5.35 -10.89
C ILE A 74 -14.90 -5.94 -11.22
N GLU A 75 -13.86 -5.12 -11.15
CA GLU A 75 -12.47 -5.44 -11.46
C GLU A 75 -11.54 -4.84 -10.39
N ARG A 76 -10.30 -5.35 -10.30
CA ARG A 76 -9.27 -4.79 -9.41
C ARG A 76 -8.67 -3.55 -10.05
N VAL A 77 -8.70 -2.42 -9.34
CA VAL A 77 -8.18 -1.16 -9.88
C VAL A 77 -6.69 -0.97 -9.53
N ASN A 78 -6.25 -1.52 -8.41
CA ASN A 78 -4.86 -1.46 -7.96
C ASN A 78 -4.49 -2.68 -7.09
N PHE A 79 -3.21 -2.79 -6.74
CA PHE A 79 -2.70 -3.90 -5.93
C PHE A 79 -3.20 -3.92 -4.48
N GLY A 80 -3.73 -2.82 -3.94
CA GLY A 80 -4.42 -2.81 -2.65
C GLY A 80 -5.73 -3.60 -2.63
N GLU A 81 -6.22 -3.99 -3.82
CA GLU A 81 -7.39 -4.84 -4.05
C GLU A 81 -6.98 -6.25 -4.53
N ALA A 82 -5.69 -6.62 -4.51
CA ALA A 82 -5.20 -7.87 -5.08
C ALA A 82 -5.90 -9.10 -4.46
N ALA A 83 -6.11 -9.07 -3.15
CA ALA A 83 -6.78 -10.13 -2.40
C ALA A 83 -8.32 -10.03 -2.40
N ASP A 84 -8.89 -8.96 -2.96
CA ASP A 84 -10.35 -8.76 -2.93
C ASP A 84 -11.04 -9.68 -3.94
N ASP A 85 -12.09 -10.36 -3.48
CA ASP A 85 -13.11 -10.92 -4.36
C ASP A 85 -14.04 -9.82 -4.86
N LYS A 86 -14.41 -9.87 -6.13
CA LYS A 86 -15.37 -8.92 -6.71
C LYS A 86 -16.72 -9.57 -6.92
N TYR A 87 -17.75 -8.73 -6.88
CA TYR A 87 -19.13 -9.17 -6.88
C TYR A 87 -19.98 -8.20 -7.69
N PHE A 88 -21.13 -8.69 -8.14
CA PHE A 88 -22.31 -7.85 -8.35
C PHE A 88 -23.42 -8.26 -7.37
N LEU A 89 -24.38 -7.38 -7.19
CA LEU A 89 -25.48 -7.57 -6.25
C LEU A 89 -26.81 -7.46 -6.98
N ILE A 90 -27.69 -8.42 -6.74
CA ILE A 90 -29.11 -8.33 -7.08
C ILE A 90 -29.86 -8.01 -5.79
N ALA A 91 -30.54 -6.87 -5.75
CA ALA A 91 -31.37 -6.47 -4.62
C ALA A 91 -32.87 -6.65 -4.98
N ASP A 92 -33.58 -7.51 -4.24
CA ASP A 92 -35.04 -7.62 -4.28
C ASP A 92 -35.63 -6.64 -3.26
N ILE A 93 -36.07 -5.48 -3.74
CA ILE A 93 -36.49 -4.33 -2.94
C ILE A 93 -38.01 -4.29 -2.84
N LYS A 94 -38.53 -4.43 -1.62
CA LYS A 94 -39.95 -4.28 -1.29
C LYS A 94 -40.09 -3.28 -0.14
N LYS A 95 -41.32 -2.76 0.05
CA LYS A 95 -41.58 -1.83 1.14
C LYS A 95 -41.31 -2.49 2.49
N GLY A 96 -40.48 -1.83 3.30
CA GLY A 96 -39.96 -2.27 4.60
C GLY A 96 -38.99 -3.44 4.54
N LYS A 97 -38.64 -3.97 3.36
CA LYS A 97 -37.86 -5.21 3.26
C LYS A 97 -37.12 -5.35 1.94
N THR A 98 -35.80 -5.32 2.03
CA THR A 98 -34.89 -5.64 0.93
C THR A 98 -34.11 -6.90 1.22
N LYS A 99 -33.98 -7.78 0.21
CA LYS A 99 -33.10 -8.95 0.24
C LYS A 99 -31.91 -8.72 -0.69
N LEU A 100 -30.73 -9.10 -0.23
CA LEU A 100 -29.47 -8.96 -0.97
C LEU A 100 -29.01 -10.33 -1.45
N ASP A 101 -28.73 -10.44 -2.74
CA ASP A 101 -28.19 -11.64 -3.38
C ASP A 101 -26.85 -11.32 -4.06
N TRP A 102 -25.77 -11.64 -3.35
CA TRP A 102 -24.40 -11.38 -3.78
C TRP A 102 -23.92 -12.47 -4.73
N ARG A 103 -23.48 -12.05 -5.92
CA ARG A 103 -22.95 -12.95 -6.95
C ARG A 103 -21.47 -12.65 -7.15
N ARG A 104 -20.62 -13.60 -6.75
CA ARG A 104 -19.18 -13.50 -6.97
C ARG A 104 -18.92 -13.52 -8.47
N LEU A 105 -18.08 -12.61 -8.92
CA LEU A 105 -17.61 -12.58 -10.29
C LEU A 105 -16.46 -13.58 -10.44
N GLU A 106 -16.55 -14.41 -11.48
CA GLU A 106 -15.55 -15.40 -11.86
C GLU A 106 -14.76 -14.92 -13.06
N ASN A 107 -13.60 -15.54 -13.31
CA ASN A 107 -12.73 -15.23 -14.45
C ASN A 107 -12.25 -13.77 -14.50
N ILE A 108 -12.14 -13.13 -13.34
CA ILE A 108 -11.53 -11.81 -13.17
C ILE A 108 -10.03 -11.95 -13.27
N ARG A 109 -9.38 -10.98 -13.93
CA ARG A 109 -7.93 -10.97 -14.06
C ARG A 109 -7.26 -11.03 -12.68
N PRO A 110 -6.35 -12.00 -12.44
CA PRO A 110 -5.66 -12.09 -11.17
C PRO A 110 -4.67 -10.94 -11.01
N PHE A 111 -4.54 -10.45 -9.77
CA PHE A 111 -3.44 -9.58 -9.37
C PHE A 111 -2.54 -10.40 -8.46
N VAL A 112 -1.25 -10.45 -8.78
CA VAL A 112 -0.24 -11.14 -7.97
C VAL A 112 0.67 -10.07 -7.40
N ASP A 113 0.58 -9.85 -6.10
CA ASP A 113 1.39 -8.87 -5.38
C ASP A 113 2.34 -9.60 -4.44
N VAL A 114 3.63 -9.56 -4.76
CA VAL A 114 4.69 -10.25 -4.00
C VAL A 114 5.65 -9.21 -3.46
N SER A 115 5.88 -9.23 -2.15
CA SER A 115 6.97 -8.49 -1.51
C SER A 115 8.02 -9.48 -1.03
N LEU A 116 9.28 -9.21 -1.34
CA LEU A 116 10.43 -10.04 -0.98
C LEU A 116 11.57 -9.15 -0.48
N THR A 117 12.05 -9.41 0.73
CA THR A 117 13.31 -8.87 1.23
C THR A 117 14.41 -9.91 1.00
N LEU A 118 15.47 -9.55 0.27
CA LEU A 118 16.60 -10.45 0.01
C LEU A 118 17.34 -10.77 1.31
N SER A 119 17.63 -12.05 1.53
CA SER A 119 18.37 -12.52 2.71
C SER A 119 19.88 -12.68 2.45
N SER A 120 20.27 -12.79 1.18
CA SER A 120 21.65 -12.91 0.72
C SER A 120 21.83 -12.25 -0.66
N SER A 121 23.06 -11.82 -0.96
CA SER A 121 23.50 -11.43 -2.32
C SER A 121 23.63 -12.62 -3.28
N ASP A 122 23.64 -13.83 -2.76
CA ASP A 122 23.79 -15.05 -3.56
C ASP A 122 22.43 -15.54 -4.08
N ASP A 123 22.42 -16.10 -5.29
CA ASP A 123 21.24 -16.74 -5.91
C ASP A 123 19.95 -15.90 -5.88
N ILE A 124 20.06 -14.59 -6.07
CA ILE A 124 18.93 -13.63 -6.04
C ILE A 124 17.74 -14.10 -6.88
N THR A 125 18.00 -14.56 -8.11
CA THR A 125 16.94 -15.06 -9.02
C THR A 125 16.20 -16.26 -8.44
N GLU A 126 16.89 -17.19 -7.76
CA GLU A 126 16.25 -18.34 -7.14
C GLU A 126 15.46 -17.96 -5.88
N GLN A 127 15.91 -16.94 -5.13
CA GLN A 127 15.10 -16.37 -4.04
C GLN A 127 13.79 -15.78 -4.58
N VAL A 128 13.85 -15.01 -5.67
CA VAL A 128 12.68 -14.44 -6.35
C VAL A 128 11.75 -15.56 -6.85
N LYS A 129 12.29 -16.56 -7.54
CA LYS A 129 11.52 -17.71 -8.05
C LYS A 129 10.79 -18.48 -6.95
N LYS A 130 11.38 -18.63 -5.77
CA LYS A 130 10.74 -19.28 -4.61
C LYS A 130 9.62 -18.44 -4.01
N ALA A 131 9.74 -17.11 -4.06
CA ALA A 131 8.72 -16.20 -3.56
C ALA A 131 7.53 -16.05 -4.52
N LEU A 132 7.78 -16.16 -5.83
CA LEU A 132 6.74 -16.12 -6.85
C LEU A 132 5.83 -17.36 -6.77
N PRO A 133 4.52 -17.20 -7.02
CA PRO A 133 3.63 -18.34 -7.15
C PRO A 133 3.92 -19.14 -8.43
N SER A 134 3.33 -20.33 -8.55
CA SER A 134 3.49 -21.17 -9.74
C SER A 134 3.03 -20.46 -11.02
N GLY A 135 3.64 -20.81 -12.17
CA GLY A 135 3.38 -20.18 -13.47
C GLY A 135 1.88 -20.11 -13.85
N LYS A 136 1.10 -21.13 -13.49
CA LYS A 136 -0.36 -21.14 -13.73
C LYS A 136 -1.11 -19.98 -13.04
N LYS A 137 -0.62 -19.49 -11.90
CA LYS A 137 -1.21 -18.33 -11.21
C LYS A 137 -0.75 -17.00 -11.80
N LEU A 138 0.36 -17.01 -12.53
CA LEU A 138 0.93 -15.84 -13.20
C LEU A 138 0.31 -15.64 -14.59
N GLU A 139 -0.13 -16.72 -15.24
CA GLU A 139 -0.74 -16.67 -16.57
C GLU A 139 -1.87 -15.62 -16.66
N GLY A 140 -1.65 -14.58 -17.48
CA GLY A 140 -2.60 -13.48 -17.66
C GLY A 140 -2.76 -12.55 -16.45
N ALA A 141 -1.98 -12.71 -15.39
CA ALA A 141 -2.03 -11.88 -14.19
C ALA A 141 -1.41 -10.49 -14.41
N VAL A 142 -1.87 -9.50 -13.65
CA VAL A 142 -1.10 -8.28 -13.41
C VAL A 142 -0.20 -8.55 -12.21
N THR A 143 1.10 -8.64 -12.42
CA THR A 143 2.06 -9.05 -11.40
C THR A 143 2.89 -7.86 -10.92
N ARG A 144 3.05 -7.70 -9.61
CA ARG A 144 4.00 -6.79 -8.99
C ARG A 144 4.94 -7.56 -8.09
N LEU A 145 6.23 -7.31 -8.27
CA LEU A 145 7.28 -7.74 -7.36
C LEU A 145 7.89 -6.49 -6.72
N VAL A 146 7.76 -6.38 -5.40
CA VAL A 146 8.51 -5.42 -4.59
C VAL A 146 9.72 -6.16 -4.02
N LEU A 147 10.91 -5.72 -4.39
CA LEU A 147 12.16 -6.32 -3.95
C LEU A 147 12.92 -5.36 -3.06
N GLU A 148 13.06 -5.71 -1.80
CA GLU A 148 13.85 -4.97 -0.81
C GLU A 148 15.23 -5.60 -0.67
N TYR A 149 16.29 -4.79 -0.74
CA TYR A 149 17.66 -5.29 -0.73
C TYR A 149 18.68 -4.20 -0.36
N PRO A 150 19.82 -4.50 0.27
CA PRO A 150 20.92 -3.55 0.43
C PRO A 150 21.38 -2.97 -0.91
N LYS A 151 21.57 -1.64 -1.01
CA LYS A 151 21.92 -0.96 -2.28
C LYS A 151 23.17 -1.55 -2.96
N ALA A 152 24.12 -2.07 -2.18
CA ALA A 152 25.33 -2.72 -2.70
C ALA A 152 25.05 -3.91 -3.62
N TRP A 153 23.88 -4.56 -3.48
CA TRP A 153 23.51 -5.74 -4.28
C TRP A 153 22.83 -5.39 -5.60
N ASP A 154 22.54 -4.11 -5.87
CA ASP A 154 21.85 -3.66 -7.10
C ASP A 154 22.48 -4.19 -8.40
N PRO A 155 23.82 -4.23 -8.57
CA PRO A 155 24.44 -4.76 -9.79
C PRO A 155 24.29 -6.28 -9.96
N LEU A 156 23.94 -7.01 -8.90
CA LEU A 156 23.79 -8.47 -8.90
C LEU A 156 22.39 -8.90 -9.33
N ILE A 157 21.44 -7.96 -9.44
CA ILE A 157 20.05 -8.23 -9.79
C ILE A 157 19.95 -8.37 -11.31
N ASP A 158 19.81 -9.60 -11.79
CA ASP A 158 19.49 -9.87 -13.19
C ASP A 158 17.99 -9.68 -13.45
N GLU A 159 17.62 -8.49 -13.90
CA GLU A 159 16.24 -8.16 -14.22
C GLU A 159 15.67 -9.00 -15.38
N ASN A 160 16.51 -9.41 -16.33
CA ASN A 160 16.03 -10.20 -17.47
C ASN A 160 15.61 -11.60 -17.02
N SER A 161 16.45 -12.24 -16.21
CA SER A 161 16.11 -13.54 -15.60
C SER A 161 14.84 -13.46 -14.75
N ILE A 162 14.65 -12.37 -13.98
CA ILE A 162 13.43 -12.17 -13.18
C ILE A 162 12.20 -12.00 -14.09
N ARG A 163 12.33 -11.24 -15.19
CA ARG A 163 11.25 -11.06 -16.18
C ARG A 163 10.86 -12.37 -16.84
N ASP A 164 11.83 -13.23 -17.13
CA ASP A 164 11.56 -14.55 -17.71
C ASP A 164 10.73 -15.45 -16.79
N LEU A 165 10.85 -15.31 -15.46
CA LEU A 165 10.04 -16.06 -14.48
C LEU A 165 8.55 -15.68 -14.52
N VAL A 166 8.24 -14.46 -14.98
CA VAL A 166 6.89 -13.88 -15.01
C VAL A 166 6.43 -13.56 -16.45
N LYS A 167 7.08 -14.17 -17.46
CA LYS A 167 6.81 -13.90 -18.88
C LYS A 167 5.37 -14.18 -19.32
N ASP A 168 4.68 -15.07 -18.61
CA ASP A 168 3.29 -15.46 -18.90
C ASP A 168 2.28 -14.50 -18.25
N SER A 169 2.74 -13.55 -17.43
CA SER A 169 1.92 -12.46 -16.90
C SER A 169 1.46 -11.53 -18.02
N PHE A 170 0.27 -10.96 -17.84
CA PHE A 170 -0.24 -9.94 -18.75
C PHE A 170 0.55 -8.64 -18.64
N GLU A 171 0.94 -8.26 -17.43
CA GLU A 171 1.71 -7.05 -17.15
C GLU A 171 2.61 -7.32 -15.93
N PHE A 172 3.82 -6.75 -15.92
CA PHE A 172 4.78 -6.94 -14.83
C PHE A 172 5.39 -5.61 -14.34
N HIS A 173 5.12 -5.30 -13.07
CA HIS A 173 5.67 -4.17 -12.35
C HIS A 173 6.80 -4.65 -11.42
N PHE A 174 8.05 -4.32 -11.76
CA PHE A 174 9.19 -4.59 -10.90
C PHE A 174 9.58 -3.34 -10.11
N LEU A 175 9.38 -3.37 -8.79
CA LEU A 175 9.70 -2.26 -7.89
C LEU A 175 10.91 -2.64 -7.04
N LYS A 176 12.03 -2.00 -7.34
CA LYS A 176 13.25 -2.12 -6.55
C LYS A 176 13.25 -1.13 -5.40
N GLN A 177 13.41 -1.62 -4.18
CA GLN A 177 13.50 -0.84 -2.95
C GLN A 177 14.88 -1.03 -2.30
N PRO A 178 15.91 -0.33 -2.82
CA PRO A 178 17.24 -0.38 -2.23
C PRO A 178 17.21 0.22 -0.83
N GLN A 179 17.63 -0.57 0.15
CA GLN A 179 17.92 -0.13 1.51
C GLN A 179 19.31 0.48 1.51
N TYR A 180 19.36 1.78 1.80
CA TYR A 180 20.61 2.46 2.07
C TYR A 180 20.98 2.13 3.51
N GLU A 181 22.26 1.86 3.76
CA GLU A 181 22.75 1.87 5.13
C GLU A 181 22.33 3.20 5.78
N PRO A 182 21.84 3.16 7.04
CA PRO A 182 21.47 4.37 7.72
C PRO A 182 22.69 5.29 7.72
N ARG A 183 22.60 6.42 7.01
CA ARG A 183 23.53 7.53 7.25
C ARG A 183 23.41 7.79 8.75
N ILE A 184 24.48 7.55 9.49
CA ILE A 184 24.49 7.72 10.94
C ILE A 184 24.03 9.14 11.20
N ARG A 185 22.89 9.25 11.88
CA ARG A 185 22.32 10.54 12.23
C ARG A 185 23.17 11.10 13.35
N LEU A 186 23.55 12.37 13.20
CA LEU A 186 24.13 13.16 14.28
C LEU A 186 23.29 12.99 15.56
N PRO A 187 23.92 12.96 16.74
CA PRO A 187 23.24 12.79 18.02
C PRO A 187 22.02 13.73 18.13
N LYS A 188 20.85 13.18 18.48
CA LYS A 188 19.63 13.97 18.65
C LYS A 188 19.87 15.06 19.70
N GLY A 189 19.82 16.33 19.29
CA GLY A 189 19.87 17.49 20.21
C GLY A 189 21.00 18.48 19.95
N GLN A 190 21.96 18.18 19.07
CA GLN A 190 22.99 19.14 18.64
C GLN A 190 22.60 19.81 17.32
N ALA A 191 22.57 21.14 17.30
CA ALA A 191 22.47 21.88 16.06
C ALA A 191 23.82 21.81 15.34
N ILE A 192 23.83 21.51 14.04
CA ILE A 192 25.08 21.42 13.25
C ILE A 192 25.92 22.69 13.37
N GLY A 193 25.28 23.85 13.50
CA GLY A 193 25.96 25.13 13.68
C GLY A 193 26.55 25.41 15.06
N SER A 194 26.39 24.50 16.04
CA SER A 194 27.01 24.61 17.36
C SER A 194 28.25 23.73 17.54
N LEU A 195 28.63 22.96 16.51
CA LEU A 195 29.78 22.06 16.54
C LEU A 195 30.98 22.71 15.84
N THR A 196 32.18 22.50 16.38
CA THR A 196 33.40 22.94 15.70
C THR A 196 33.74 22.03 14.50
N PRO A 197 34.57 22.49 13.55
CA PRO A 197 35.03 21.65 12.44
C PRO A 197 35.66 20.33 12.89
N GLU A 198 36.39 20.32 14.02
CA GLU A 198 37.01 19.14 14.61
C GLU A 198 35.96 18.17 15.19
N GLU A 199 34.96 18.69 15.91
CA GLU A 199 33.87 17.87 16.44
C GLU A 199 33.03 17.24 15.31
N LEU A 200 32.83 17.98 14.21
CA LEU A 200 32.17 17.45 13.01
C LEU A 200 33.01 16.36 12.33
N LEU A 201 34.33 16.52 12.31
CA LEU A 201 35.26 15.55 11.75
C LEU A 201 35.31 14.26 12.59
N ASP A 202 35.32 14.37 13.92
CA ASP A 202 35.23 13.23 14.84
C ASP A 202 33.93 12.44 14.63
N GLN A 203 32.79 13.14 14.53
CA GLN A 203 31.51 12.50 14.23
C GLN A 203 31.54 11.79 12.87
N TYR A 204 32.24 12.36 11.88
CA TYR A 204 32.42 11.74 10.56
C TYR A 204 33.26 10.46 10.62
N TRP A 205 34.34 10.43 11.39
CA TRP A 205 35.16 9.23 11.56
C TRP A 205 34.45 8.10 12.28
N ILE A 206 33.74 8.44 13.37
CA ILE A 206 32.90 7.48 14.11
C ILE A 206 31.81 6.92 13.18
N THR A 207 31.23 7.78 12.35
CA THR A 207 30.23 7.39 11.35
C THR A 207 30.81 6.50 10.25
N SER A 208 32.03 6.77 9.82
CA SER A 208 32.70 6.04 8.75
C SER A 208 33.36 4.73 9.24
N GLN A 209 33.18 4.39 10.52
CA GLN A 209 33.79 3.23 11.19
C GLN A 209 35.32 3.20 11.04
N THR A 210 35.94 4.38 11.04
CA THR A 210 37.40 4.50 10.96
C THR A 210 38.05 3.91 12.22
N PRO A 211 39.11 3.08 12.10
CA PRO A 211 39.81 2.52 13.26
C PRO A 211 40.33 3.59 14.22
N GLU A 212 40.20 3.40 15.54
CA GLU A 212 40.57 4.40 16.56
C GLU A 212 42.04 4.85 16.49
N ASP A 213 42.93 3.97 16.04
CA ASP A 213 44.35 4.23 15.83
C ASP A 213 44.60 5.13 14.60
N GLU A 214 43.78 5.02 13.57
CA GLU A 214 43.83 5.90 12.40
C GLU A 214 43.22 7.27 12.69
N ILE A 215 42.14 7.34 13.48
CA ILE A 215 41.45 8.59 13.83
C ILE A 215 42.42 9.62 14.42
N LYS A 216 43.30 9.19 15.34
CA LYS A 216 44.28 10.10 15.96
C LYS A 216 45.24 10.70 14.94
N SER A 217 45.72 9.88 14.02
CA SER A 217 46.67 10.31 12.98
C SER A 217 46.00 11.24 11.97
N LEU A 218 44.76 10.94 11.57
CA LEU A 218 43.97 11.74 10.65
C LEU A 218 43.57 13.09 11.26
N ASN A 219 43.22 13.13 12.54
CA ASN A 219 42.89 14.37 13.24
C ASN A 219 44.12 15.27 13.42
N GLN A 220 45.30 14.69 13.63
CA GLN A 220 46.54 15.47 13.69
C GLN A 220 46.82 16.16 12.35
N LEU A 221 46.71 15.43 11.24
CA LEU A 221 46.87 15.98 9.89
C LEU A 221 45.77 17.02 9.56
N ALA A 222 44.54 16.76 9.98
CA ALA A 222 43.44 17.70 9.79
C ALA A 222 43.68 19.00 10.56
N GLY A 223 44.19 18.93 11.79
CA GLY A 223 44.56 20.11 12.58
C GLY A 223 45.60 20.98 11.88
N GLU A 224 46.58 20.37 11.21
CA GLU A 224 47.58 21.11 10.42
C GLU A 224 46.95 21.91 9.25
N ILE A 225 45.81 21.44 8.71
CA ILE A 225 45.06 22.08 7.60
C ILE A 225 44.03 23.10 8.13
N LEU A 226 43.37 22.79 9.25
CA LEU A 226 42.33 23.64 9.84
C LEU A 226 42.93 24.86 10.56
N HIS A 227 44.17 24.74 11.04
CA HIS A 227 44.89 25.79 11.75
C HIS A 227 46.06 26.39 10.94
N THR A 228 46.09 26.24 9.61
CA THR A 228 47.24 26.68 8.79
C THR A 228 47.43 28.21 8.72
N ASP A 229 46.63 29.03 9.40
CA ASP A 229 46.82 30.48 9.49
C ASP A 229 46.46 31.04 10.90
N GLU A 230 47.19 30.60 11.93
CA GLU A 230 47.56 31.46 13.08
C GLU A 230 49.09 31.58 13.19
#